data_AF-A0A8S2MXZ3-F1
#
_entry.id   AF-A0A8S2MXZ3-F1
#
_cell.length_a   1.000
_cell.length_b   1.000
_cell.length_c   1.000
_cell.angle_alpha   90.00
_cell.angle_beta   90.00
_cell.angle_gamma   90.00
#
_symmetry.space_group_name_H-M   'P 1'
#
loop_
_entity.id
_entity.type
_entity.pdbx_description
1 polymer ?
#
loop_
_entity_poly.entity_id
_entity_poly.type
_entity_poly.pdbx_seq_one_letter_code
_entity_poly.pdbx_strand_id
1 'polypeptide(L)'
;MKSKDIQKVVKVKYENADGSTKIVRDLVGAVSLPTIKLWIKIINTTGSITLSSPPGCPRKAHTNAANVKDDAKPHTHRLTQEWCAENFPDFNSKERWPPNSPDLCPLDYSLWNDLGQCMNWNRTKTK
;
A
#
# COMPACT_ATOMS: atom_id res chain seq x y z
N MET A 1 -21.12 1.03 -11.18
CA MET A 1 -21.36 2.22 -10.30
C MET A 1 -20.02 2.89 -10.03
N LYS A 2 -19.89 4.21 -10.12
CA LYS A 2 -18.60 4.88 -9.85
C LYS A 2 -18.33 4.91 -8.35
N SER A 3 -17.06 4.91 -7.93
CA SER A 3 -16.66 4.86 -6.51
C SER A 3 -17.30 5.94 -5.64
N LYS A 4 -17.47 7.17 -6.18
CA LYS A 4 -18.14 8.29 -5.50
C LYS A 4 -19.62 8.02 -5.21
N ASP A 5 -20.30 7.29 -6.08
CA ASP A 5 -21.72 6.97 -5.92
C ASP A 5 -21.91 5.91 -4.83
N ILE A 6 -21.00 4.93 -4.77
CA ILE A 6 -20.97 3.89 -3.72
C ILE A 6 -20.76 4.53 -2.34
N GLN A 7 -19.83 5.47 -2.21
CA GLN A 7 -19.56 6.16 -0.94
C GLN A 7 -20.76 6.96 -0.44
N LYS A 8 -21.49 7.65 -1.33
CA LYS A 8 -22.74 8.34 -0.96
C LYS A 8 -23.79 7.37 -0.44
N VAL A 9 -23.98 6.24 -1.13
CA VAL A 9 -24.94 5.20 -0.70
C VAL A 9 -24.59 4.63 0.68
N VAL A 10 -23.30 4.36 0.94
CA VAL A 10 -22.85 3.88 2.26
C VAL A 10 -23.10 4.92 3.35
N LYS A 11 -22.81 6.21 3.08
CA LYS A 11 -23.05 7.28 4.05
C LYS A 11 -24.53 7.40 4.43
N VAL A 12 -25.43 7.43 3.44
CA VAL A 12 -26.88 7.50 3.67
C VAL A 12 -27.39 6.31 4.48
N LYS A 13 -26.95 5.08 4.15
CA LYS A 13 -27.36 3.89 4.90
C LYS A 13 -26.84 3.88 6.34
N TYR A 14 -25.61 4.35 6.54
CA TYR A 14 -25.04 4.49 7.87
C TYR A 14 -25.79 5.52 8.73
N GLU A 15 -26.15 6.67 8.14
CA GLU A 15 -26.97 7.70 8.81
C GLU A 15 -28.38 7.18 9.15
N ASN A 16 -28.92 6.27 8.34
CA ASN A 16 -30.18 5.56 8.63
C ASN A 16 -30.03 4.41 9.66
N ALA A 17 -28.90 4.33 10.37
CA ALA A 17 -28.59 3.31 11.37
C ALA A 17 -28.56 1.86 10.84
N ASP A 18 -28.35 1.64 9.55
CA ASP A 18 -28.16 0.29 9.01
C ASP A 18 -26.83 -0.30 9.48
N GLY A 19 -26.87 -1.52 10.01
CA GLY A 19 -25.67 -2.26 10.41
C GLY A 19 -24.77 -2.60 9.22
N SER A 20 -23.45 -2.64 9.45
CA SER A 20 -22.43 -2.90 8.42
C SER A 20 -22.70 -4.13 7.54
N THR A 21 -23.19 -5.24 8.12
CA THR A 21 -23.55 -6.45 7.38
C THR A 21 -24.73 -6.26 6.42
N LYS A 22 -25.69 -5.41 6.79
CA LYS A 22 -26.85 -5.05 5.96
C LYS A 22 -26.38 -4.18 4.77
N ILE A 23 -25.50 -3.23 5.02
CA ILE A 23 -24.90 -2.37 3.98
C ILE A 23 -24.11 -3.20 2.95
N VAL A 24 -23.32 -4.20 3.39
CA VAL A 24 -22.61 -5.11 2.48
C VAL A 24 -23.58 -5.94 1.64
N ARG A 25 -24.63 -6.47 2.27
CA ARG A 25 -25.65 -7.26 1.57
C ARG A 25 -26.38 -6.44 0.52
N ASP A 26 -26.69 -5.18 0.81
CA ASP A 26 -27.36 -4.27 -0.12
C ASP A 26 -26.45 -3.81 -1.27
N LEU A 27 -25.13 -3.93 -1.10
CA LEU A 27 -24.11 -3.61 -2.10
C LEU A 27 -23.53 -4.85 -2.79
N VAL A 28 -24.25 -5.99 -2.79
CA VAL A 28 -23.89 -7.31 -3.36
C VAL A 28 -22.64 -7.30 -4.26
N GLY A 29 -21.48 -7.55 -3.66
CA GLY A 29 -20.20 -7.73 -4.38
C GLY A 29 -19.50 -6.47 -4.89
N ALA A 30 -20.10 -5.28 -4.78
CA ALA A 30 -19.46 -4.02 -5.16
C ALA A 30 -18.39 -3.56 -4.16
N VAL A 31 -18.51 -3.95 -2.88
CA VAL A 31 -17.60 -3.54 -1.80
C VAL A 31 -17.46 -4.67 -0.76
N SER A 32 -16.23 -4.88 -0.26
CA SER A 32 -15.96 -5.87 0.79
C SER A 32 -16.38 -5.38 2.18
N LEU A 33 -16.74 -6.32 3.08
CA LEU A 33 -17.03 -6.03 4.50
C LEU A 33 -15.88 -5.29 5.22
N PRO A 34 -14.59 -5.66 5.03
CA PRO A 34 -13.46 -4.88 5.57
C PRO A 34 -13.47 -3.41 5.14
N THR A 35 -13.74 -3.14 3.86
CA THR A 35 -13.78 -1.76 3.32
C THR A 35 -14.91 -0.95 3.96
N ILE A 36 -16.09 -1.55 4.15
CA ILE A 36 -17.24 -0.89 4.81
C ILE A 36 -16.94 -0.60 6.29
N LYS A 37 -16.32 -1.55 7.00
CA LYS A 37 -15.88 -1.32 8.39
C LYS A 37 -14.88 -0.16 8.50
N LEU A 38 -13.94 -0.08 7.55
CA LEU A 38 -12.98 1.02 7.48
C LEU A 38 -13.67 2.36 7.26
N TRP A 39 -14.62 2.44 6.33
CA TRP A 39 -15.36 3.68 6.06
C TRP A 39 -16.22 4.12 7.23
N ILE A 40 -16.89 3.20 7.92
CA ILE A 40 -17.64 3.50 9.15
C ILE A 40 -16.71 4.09 10.22
N LYS A 41 -15.51 3.52 10.41
CA LYS A 41 -14.50 4.06 11.34
C LYS A 41 -14.10 5.49 10.97
N ILE A 42 -13.90 5.77 9.69
CA ILE A 42 -13.58 7.11 9.19
C ILE A 42 -14.75 8.08 9.43
N ILE A 43 -15.99 7.68 9.14
CA ILE A 43 -17.18 8.51 9.40
C ILE A 43 -17.27 8.87 10.90
N ASN A 44 -17.04 7.91 11.79
CA ASN A 44 -17.06 8.17 13.24
C ASN A 44 -15.92 9.07 13.71
N THR A 45 -14.81 9.11 12.99
CA THR A 45 -13.63 9.91 13.36
C THR A 45 -13.68 11.32 12.77
N THR A 46 -14.24 11.47 11.57
CA THR A 46 -14.10 12.69 10.76
C THR A 46 -15.44 13.29 10.33
N GLY A 47 -16.57 12.60 10.53
CA GLY A 47 -17.90 13.06 10.11
C GLY A 47 -18.13 13.02 8.59
N SER A 48 -17.15 12.56 7.80
CA SER A 48 -17.26 12.45 6.35
C SER A 48 -16.62 11.16 5.84
N ILE A 49 -17.23 10.59 4.80
CA ILE A 49 -16.72 9.43 4.06
C ILE A 49 -15.77 9.85 2.93
N THR A 50 -15.70 11.15 2.62
CA THR A 50 -14.81 11.66 1.58
C THR A 50 -13.37 11.45 2.03
N LEU A 51 -12.70 10.48 1.43
CA LEU A 51 -11.25 10.40 1.41
C LEU A 51 -10.69 11.57 0.58
N SER A 52 -10.87 12.82 1.02
CA SER A 52 -9.77 13.77 0.88
C SER A 52 -8.70 13.18 1.79
N SER A 53 -7.60 12.73 1.19
CA SER A 53 -6.45 12.08 1.82
C SER A 53 -6.43 12.25 3.35
N PRO A 54 -6.48 11.15 4.13
CA PRO A 54 -6.60 11.23 5.58
C PRO A 54 -5.54 12.20 6.17
N PRO A 55 -5.85 13.00 7.20
CA PRO A 55 -4.91 13.93 7.85
C PRO A 55 -3.89 13.19 8.74
N GLY A 56 -3.33 12.10 8.21
CA GLY A 56 -2.49 11.16 8.93
C GLY A 56 -1.81 10.20 7.95
N CYS A 57 -1.13 10.78 6.97
CA CYS A 57 0.18 10.37 6.45
C CYS A 57 0.38 11.22 5.20
N PRO A 58 1.26 12.23 5.20
CA PRO A 58 1.64 12.86 3.96
C PRO A 58 2.34 11.78 3.13
N ARG A 59 1.59 11.08 2.28
CA ARG A 59 2.15 10.38 1.13
C ARG A 59 2.60 11.43 0.12
N LYS A 60 3.61 12.21 0.51
CA LYS A 60 4.66 12.56 -0.43
C LYS A 60 5.58 11.35 -0.46
N ALA A 61 5.09 10.26 -1.05
CA ALA A 61 6.00 9.38 -1.73
C ALA A 61 6.53 10.24 -2.88
N HIS A 62 7.67 10.91 -2.66
CA HIS A 62 8.53 11.26 -3.77
C HIS A 62 9.06 9.93 -4.31
N THR A 63 8.19 9.15 -4.96
CA THR A 63 8.63 8.10 -5.86
C THR A 63 9.03 8.81 -7.13
N ASN A 64 10.21 9.42 -7.12
CA ASN A 64 11.10 9.07 -8.20
C ASN A 64 11.31 7.58 -7.96
N ALA A 65 10.62 6.74 -8.72
CA ALA A 65 10.63 5.30 -8.56
C ALA A 65 11.98 4.81 -9.08
N ALA A 66 13.05 5.24 -8.42
CA ALA A 66 14.37 4.84 -8.76
C ALA A 66 14.43 3.34 -8.47
N ASN A 67 14.70 2.55 -9.50
CA ASN A 67 14.76 1.10 -9.36
C ASN A 67 16.03 0.78 -8.57
N VAL A 68 15.87 0.66 -7.26
CA VAL A 68 16.94 0.35 -6.32
C VAL A 68 17.24 -1.15 -6.40
N LYS A 69 18.49 -1.50 -6.71
CA LYS A 69 19.02 -2.85 -6.59
C LYS A 69 20.11 -2.83 -5.52
N ASP A 70 20.13 -3.86 -4.69
CA ASP A 70 21.23 -4.12 -3.77
C ASP A 70 22.50 -4.54 -4.55
N ASP A 71 23.65 -4.51 -3.88
CA ASP A 71 24.95 -4.91 -4.44
C ASP A 71 25.11 -6.44 -4.61
N ALA A 72 24.01 -7.18 -4.62
CA ALA A 72 24.04 -8.62 -4.84
C ALA A 72 24.71 -8.94 -6.19
N LYS A 73 25.57 -9.96 -6.21
CA LYS A 73 26.37 -10.34 -7.40
C LYS A 73 25.56 -10.48 -8.70
N PRO A 74 24.33 -11.04 -8.70
CA PRO A 74 23.52 -11.11 -9.92
C PRO A 74 23.05 -9.74 -10.43
N HIS A 75 22.84 -8.79 -9.52
CA HIS A 75 22.34 -7.45 -9.84
C HIS A 75 23.45 -6.52 -10.32
N THR A 76 24.70 -6.75 -9.90
CA THR A 76 25.87 -5.97 -10.34
C THR A 76 26.47 -6.47 -11.67
N HIS A 77 25.96 -7.58 -12.20
CA HIS A 77 26.40 -8.15 -13.47
C HIS A 77 26.04 -7.22 -14.64
N ARG A 78 26.97 -7.11 -15.60
CA ARG A 78 26.88 -6.17 -16.73
C ARG A 78 25.57 -6.31 -17.52
N LEU A 79 25.21 -7.54 -17.91
CA LEU A 79 23.98 -7.80 -18.67
C LEU A 79 22.71 -7.39 -17.91
N THR A 80 22.71 -7.58 -16.59
CA THR A 80 21.58 -7.20 -15.74
C THR A 80 21.45 -5.67 -15.69
N GLN A 81 22.57 -4.97 -15.52
CA GLN A 81 22.62 -3.51 -15.48
C GLN A 81 22.22 -2.89 -16.82
N GLU A 82 22.71 -3.43 -17.94
CA GLU A 82 22.35 -2.98 -19.30
C GLU A 82 20.86 -3.15 -19.56
N TRP A 83 20.32 -4.34 -19.31
CA TRP A 83 18.89 -4.58 -19.47
C TRP A 83 18.04 -3.67 -18.59
N CYS A 84 18.44 -3.46 -17.33
CA CYS A 84 17.72 -2.57 -16.42
C CYS A 84 17.77 -1.11 -16.89
N ALA A 85 18.92 -0.63 -17.37
CA ALA A 85 19.05 0.73 -17.89
C ALA A 85 18.18 0.98 -19.12
N GLU A 86 18.00 -0.03 -19.98
CA GLU A 86 17.15 0.07 -21.17
C GLU A 86 15.65 -0.01 -20.86
N ASN A 87 15.26 -0.75 -19.82
CA ASN A 87 13.86 -1.06 -19.53
C ASN A 87 13.26 -0.21 -18.39
N PHE A 88 14.08 0.43 -17.58
CA PHE A 88 13.63 1.20 -16.42
C PHE A 88 13.98 2.69 -16.54
N PRO A 89 12.98 3.58 -16.64
CA PRO A 89 13.20 5.02 -16.84
C PRO A 89 14.06 5.70 -15.78
N ASP A 90 13.98 5.24 -14.53
CA ASP A 90 14.72 5.78 -13.38
C ASP A 90 15.71 4.74 -12.81
N PHE A 91 16.45 4.04 -13.68
CA PHE A 91 17.42 3.05 -13.22
C PHE A 91 18.60 3.71 -12.49
N ASN A 92 18.86 3.29 -11.25
CA ASN A 92 20.09 3.62 -10.55
C ASN A 92 21.14 2.54 -10.85
N SER A 93 22.19 2.92 -11.57
CA SER A 93 23.33 2.01 -11.78
C SER A 93 24.02 1.71 -10.44
N LYS A 94 24.71 0.56 -10.37
CA LYS A 94 25.43 0.13 -9.17
C LYS A 94 26.41 1.18 -8.63
N GLU A 95 27.01 2.01 -9.50
CA GLU A 95 27.99 3.03 -9.10
C GLU A 95 27.37 4.19 -8.32
N ARG A 96 26.04 4.38 -8.44
CA ARG A 96 25.31 5.44 -7.75
C ARG A 96 24.83 5.00 -6.37
N TRP A 97 24.86 3.70 -6.06
CA TRP A 97 24.37 3.15 -4.82
C TRP A 97 25.49 3.01 -3.78
N PRO A 98 25.33 3.52 -2.55
CA PRO A 98 26.29 3.29 -1.50
C PRO A 98 26.20 1.83 -0.98
N PRO A 99 27.34 1.16 -0.74
CA PRO A 99 27.34 -0.21 -0.27
C PRO A 99 26.77 -0.33 1.15
N ASN A 100 26.01 -1.40 1.39
CA ASN A 100 25.36 -1.71 2.67
C ASN A 100 24.40 -0.63 3.19
N SER A 101 23.62 0.01 2.31
CA SER A 101 22.62 1.02 2.68
C SER A 101 21.17 0.52 2.54
N PRO A 102 20.70 -0.38 3.42
CA PRO A 102 19.29 -0.82 3.43
C PRO A 102 18.33 0.31 3.83
N ASP A 103 18.83 1.33 4.53
CA ASP A 103 18.10 2.54 4.92
C ASP A 103 17.66 3.38 3.72
N LEU A 104 18.32 3.24 2.57
CA LEU A 104 17.96 3.96 1.35
C LEU A 104 16.99 3.19 0.47
N CYS A 105 16.82 1.88 0.68
CA CYS A 105 15.94 1.04 -0.12
C CYS A 105 14.51 1.05 0.47
N PRO A 106 13.51 1.63 -0.23
CA PRO A 106 12.13 1.69 0.28
C PRO A 106 11.52 0.32 0.55
N LEU A 107 11.99 -0.70 -0.17
CA LEU A 107 11.59 -2.08 0.06
C LEU A 107 12.08 -2.55 1.45
N ASP A 108 13.33 -2.24 1.80
CA ASP A 108 13.99 -2.72 3.01
C ASP A 108 13.54 -1.96 4.27
N TYR A 109 13.52 -0.62 4.26
CA TYR A 109 13.16 0.13 5.46
C TYR A 109 11.64 0.20 5.72
N SER A 110 10.81 0.06 4.68
CA SER A 110 9.34 0.18 4.81
C SER A 110 8.65 -1.16 4.63
N LEU A 111 8.66 -1.71 3.40
CA LEU A 111 7.79 -2.84 3.09
C LEU A 111 8.14 -4.09 3.89
N TRP A 112 9.41 -4.46 3.96
CA TRP A 112 9.86 -5.63 4.72
C TRP A 112 9.67 -5.47 6.22
N ASN A 113 9.82 -4.25 6.75
CA ASN A 113 9.54 -3.95 8.15
C ASN A 113 8.04 -4.14 8.46
N ASP A 114 7.15 -3.59 7.62
CA ASP A 114 5.70 -3.74 7.79
C ASP A 114 5.28 -5.21 7.66
N LEU A 115 5.86 -5.95 6.71
CA LEU A 115 5.63 -7.38 6.54
C LEU A 115 6.08 -8.17 7.76
N GLY A 116 7.28 -7.89 8.28
CA GLY A 116 7.80 -8.56 9.47
C GLY A 116 6.91 -8.35 10.70
N GLN A 117 6.29 -7.17 10.84
CA GLN A 117 5.38 -6.86 11.93
C GLN A 117 4.02 -7.57 11.81
N CYS A 118 3.51 -7.76 10.60
CA CYS A 118 2.23 -8.44 10.38
C CYS A 118 2.36 -9.96 10.17
N MET A 119 3.58 -10.48 10.01
CA MET A 119 3.83 -11.91 9.84
C MET A 119 3.61 -12.67 11.15
N ASN A 120 2.85 -13.77 11.07
CA ASN A 120 2.70 -14.69 12.21
C ASN A 120 3.90 -15.65 12.27
N TRP A 121 4.95 -15.23 12.98
CA TRP A 121 6.18 -15.99 13.19
C TRP A 121 6.00 -17.33 13.91
N ASN A 122 4.85 -17.61 14.54
CA ASN A 122 4.61 -18.92 15.16
C ASN A 122 4.27 -20.00 14.13
N ARG A 123 3.80 -19.63 12.94
CA ARG A 123 3.47 -20.57 11.85
C ARG A 123 4.71 -21.01 11.06
N THR A 124 5.80 -20.23 11.14
CA THR A 124 7.05 -20.49 10.42
C THR A 124 8.08 -21.27 11.26
N LYS A 125 7.81 -21.48 12.56
CA LYS A 125 8.66 -22.24 13.50
C LYS A 125 8.48 -23.77 13.43
N THR A 126 7.94 -24.30 12.34
CA THR A 126 7.94 -25.75 12.13
C THR A 126 9.38 -26.22 11.95
N LYS A 127 9.86 -26.99 12.94
CA LYS A 127 11.18 -27.65 12.96
C LYS A 127 11.33 -28.64 11.81
#